data_AF-A0A534PHT5-F1
#
_entry.id   AF-A0A534PHT5-F1
#
_cell.length_a   1.000
_cell.length_b   1.000
_cell.length_c   1.000
_cell.angle_alpha   90.00
_cell.angle_beta   90.00
_cell.angle_gamma   90.00
#
_symmetry.space_group_name_H-M   'P 1'
#
loop_
_entity.id
_entity.type
_entity.pdbx_description
1 polymer ?
#
loop_
_entity_poly.entity_id
_entity_poly.type
_entity_poly.pdbx_seq_one_letter_code
_entity_poly.pdbx_strand_id
1 'polypeptide(L)'
;MTGDQRPTRLQIRLGAGAIALLASGAAWWLSSAQPERGAPSSGAAHYTGSAACEHCHAQEAQAWRASHHHLAMQDAAPAAVLGDFRGATVAYDGVTSTFTARGGRYFVTTDGPDGALHEYPVRYTLGVDPLQQYLIELDRGRIQALSIAWDAWPQQLGGQRWYHLYPGENVDHRDVLHWTRRSQNWNHMCAECHTTGFAKNYDPETRTYRSRFVEIGVGCEDCHGPGSQHVASNGARGLPVRLDERRGIEWRRDPATHHPQRSAPRATTTEIDTCARCHARRSQLAEQPPAGQTISETHRPALLEPGLYEADGQIRDE
;
A
#
# COMPACT_ATOMS: atom_id res chain seq x y z
N MET A 1 -27.44 -84.33 22.88
CA MET A 1 -28.71 -84.44 23.64
C MET A 1 -29.64 -83.38 23.06
N THR A 2 -30.28 -83.64 21.92
CA THR A 2 -31.61 -84.28 21.72
C THR A 2 -32.79 -83.39 22.14
N GLY A 3 -33.70 -83.16 21.19
CA GLY A 3 -35.00 -82.48 21.31
C GLY A 3 -34.97 -81.13 20.61
N ASP A 4 -35.42 -80.94 19.36
CA ASP A 4 -36.66 -81.35 18.68
C ASP A 4 -37.94 -80.99 19.44
N GLN A 5 -38.51 -79.83 19.10
CA GLN A 5 -39.96 -79.60 19.04
C GLN A 5 -40.27 -78.50 17.99
N ARG A 6 -41.14 -78.84 17.04
CA ARG A 6 -41.89 -77.89 16.18
C ARG A 6 -43.38 -77.86 16.64
N PRO A 7 -44.28 -77.08 16.01
CA PRO A 7 -44.54 -75.68 16.32
C PRO A 7 -46.04 -75.42 16.62
N THR A 8 -46.37 -74.41 17.43
CA THR A 8 -47.76 -73.95 17.56
C THR A 8 -47.93 -72.63 16.82
N ARG A 9 -48.84 -72.65 15.83
CA ARG A 9 -49.21 -71.52 15.00
C ARG A 9 -50.00 -70.50 15.82
N LEU A 10 -49.55 -69.26 15.85
CA LEU A 10 -50.41 -68.11 16.14
C LEU A 10 -50.37 -67.16 14.93
N GLN A 11 -51.46 -67.17 14.18
CA GLN A 11 -51.71 -66.16 13.14
C GLN A 11 -52.30 -64.92 13.83
N ILE A 12 -51.58 -63.79 13.82
CA ILE A 12 -52.19 -62.48 13.98
C ILE A 12 -51.70 -61.57 12.86
N ARG A 13 -52.68 -60.90 12.27
CA ARG A 13 -52.67 -60.23 10.97
C ARG A 13 -51.79 -58.98 10.96
N LEU A 14 -51.19 -58.75 9.79
CA LEU A 14 -50.55 -57.52 9.35
C LEU A 14 -51.43 -56.30 9.62
N GLY A 15 -50.95 -55.37 10.46
CA GLY A 15 -51.32 -53.97 10.42
C GLY A 15 -50.25 -53.19 9.65
N ALA A 16 -50.47 -53.00 8.35
CA ALA A 16 -49.69 -52.09 7.53
C ALA A 16 -49.94 -50.65 8.00
N GLY A 17 -49.05 -50.13 8.86
CA GLY A 17 -49.23 -48.81 9.45
C GLY A 17 -47.95 -48.20 10.05
N ALA A 18 -46.77 -48.56 9.53
CA ALA A 18 -45.50 -48.05 10.09
C ALA A 18 -44.45 -47.65 9.03
N ILE A 19 -44.81 -47.55 7.75
CA ILE A 19 -43.87 -47.14 6.67
C ILE A 19 -44.12 -45.71 6.18
N ALA A 20 -45.24 -45.08 6.52
CA ALA A 20 -45.54 -43.70 6.12
C ALA A 20 -44.95 -42.61 7.03
N LEU A 21 -44.37 -42.96 8.19
CA LEU A 21 -43.78 -41.99 9.14
C LEU A 21 -42.25 -41.88 9.05
N LEU A 22 -41.57 -42.78 8.34
CA LEU A 22 -40.12 -42.68 8.13
C LEU A 22 -39.76 -41.93 6.83
N ALA A 23 -40.67 -41.85 5.86
CA ALA A 23 -40.46 -41.09 4.63
C ALA A 23 -40.72 -39.58 4.78
N SER A 24 -41.60 -39.17 5.70
CA SER A 24 -41.91 -37.75 5.96
C SER A 24 -40.89 -37.06 6.88
N GLY A 25 -40.19 -37.81 7.74
CA GLY A 25 -39.07 -37.29 8.53
C GLY A 25 -37.82 -36.98 7.69
N ALA A 26 -37.53 -37.82 6.69
CA ALA A 26 -36.40 -37.60 5.77
C ALA A 26 -36.63 -36.40 4.83
N ALA A 27 -37.86 -36.20 4.36
CA ALA A 27 -38.20 -35.06 3.49
C ALA A 27 -38.18 -33.70 4.23
N TRP A 28 -38.49 -33.69 5.54
CA TRP A 28 -38.34 -32.47 6.36
C TRP A 28 -36.89 -32.13 6.70
N TRP A 29 -36.00 -33.13 6.80
CA TRP A 29 -34.56 -32.91 6.97
C TRP A 29 -33.86 -32.41 5.70
N LEU A 30 -34.32 -32.84 4.52
CA LEU A 30 -33.78 -32.38 3.23
C LEU A 30 -34.30 -31.01 2.78
N SER A 31 -35.43 -30.53 3.33
CA SER A 31 -36.01 -29.22 2.99
C SER A 31 -35.76 -28.13 4.06
N SER A 32 -35.10 -28.46 5.17
CA SER A 32 -34.67 -27.53 6.21
C SER A 32 -33.16 -27.21 6.17
N ALA A 33 -32.42 -27.79 5.21
CA ALA A 33 -31.12 -27.29 4.81
C ALA A 33 -31.33 -25.96 4.06
N GLN A 34 -31.52 -24.89 4.82
CA GLN A 34 -31.27 -23.56 4.30
C GLN A 34 -29.86 -23.58 3.71
N PRO A 35 -29.60 -22.98 2.53
CA PRO A 35 -28.22 -22.70 2.17
C PRO A 35 -27.66 -21.93 3.36
N GLU A 36 -26.66 -22.50 4.03
CA GLU A 36 -25.92 -21.76 5.03
C GLU A 36 -25.49 -20.48 4.32
N ARG A 37 -26.16 -19.37 4.61
CA ARG A 37 -25.61 -18.06 4.34
C ARG A 37 -24.34 -18.10 5.15
N GLY A 38 -23.22 -18.35 4.47
CA GLY A 38 -21.93 -18.49 5.11
C GLY A 38 -21.84 -17.38 6.12
N ALA A 39 -21.81 -17.75 7.41
CA ALA A 39 -21.49 -16.80 8.44
C ALA A 39 -20.20 -16.13 7.95
N PRO A 40 -20.15 -14.79 7.86
CA PRO A 40 -18.92 -14.14 7.43
C PRO A 40 -17.84 -14.70 8.33
N SER A 41 -16.83 -15.34 7.72
CA SER A 41 -15.73 -15.92 8.47
C SER A 41 -15.30 -14.89 9.50
N SER A 42 -15.21 -15.29 10.77
CA SER A 42 -14.65 -14.48 11.84
C SER A 42 -13.13 -14.29 11.66
N GLY A 43 -12.68 -14.14 10.40
CA GLY A 43 -11.34 -13.81 10.04
C GLY A 43 -11.08 -12.32 10.30
N ALA A 44 -9.82 -12.01 10.60
CA ALA A 44 -9.38 -10.63 10.70
C ALA A 44 -9.72 -9.86 9.40
N ALA A 45 -10.04 -8.58 9.54
CA ALA A 45 -10.23 -7.71 8.38
C ALA A 45 -8.94 -7.72 7.53
N HIS A 46 -9.10 -7.90 6.23
CA HIS A 46 -8.05 -7.81 5.23
C HIS A 46 -8.34 -6.68 4.23
N TYR A 47 -7.27 -6.26 3.54
CA TYR A 47 -7.29 -5.28 2.47
C TYR A 47 -7.93 -5.89 1.21
N THR A 48 -8.80 -5.14 0.53
CA THR A 48 -9.48 -5.55 -0.71
C THR A 48 -9.05 -4.80 -1.96
N GLY A 49 -8.28 -3.73 -1.80
CA GLY A 49 -7.89 -2.79 -2.86
C GLY A 49 -8.98 -1.76 -3.15
N SER A 50 -8.55 -0.58 -3.63
CA SER A 50 -9.42 0.56 -3.90
C SER A 50 -10.50 0.26 -4.94
N ALA A 51 -10.24 -0.66 -5.88
CA ALA A 51 -11.21 -1.12 -6.87
C ALA A 51 -12.54 -1.63 -6.26
N ALA A 52 -12.50 -2.22 -5.07
CA ALA A 52 -13.70 -2.69 -4.37
C ALA A 52 -14.59 -1.52 -3.88
N CYS A 53 -14.02 -0.33 -3.69
CA CYS A 53 -14.70 0.86 -3.17
C CYS A 53 -15.46 1.61 -4.28
N GLU A 54 -14.95 1.58 -5.51
CA GLU A 54 -15.37 2.47 -6.60
C GLU A 54 -16.82 2.29 -7.03
N HIS A 55 -17.37 1.07 -6.88
CA HIS A 55 -18.76 0.79 -7.27
C HIS A 55 -19.76 1.61 -6.44
N CYS A 56 -19.50 1.75 -5.14
CA CYS A 56 -20.35 2.52 -4.23
C CYS A 56 -19.89 3.98 -4.07
N HIS A 57 -18.59 4.25 -4.26
CA HIS A 57 -17.93 5.54 -4.02
C HIS A 57 -17.32 6.11 -5.31
N ALA A 58 -18.13 6.23 -6.37
CA ALA A 58 -17.64 6.60 -7.70
C ALA A 58 -17.03 8.01 -7.76
N GLN A 59 -17.58 8.97 -7.02
CA GLN A 59 -17.09 10.35 -7.01
C GLN A 59 -15.75 10.46 -6.30
N GLU A 60 -15.63 9.84 -5.12
CA GLU A 60 -14.40 9.78 -4.35
C GLU A 60 -13.32 9.04 -5.11
N ALA A 61 -13.65 7.91 -5.75
CA ALA A 61 -12.73 7.16 -6.59
C ALA A 61 -12.21 8.00 -7.77
N GLN A 62 -13.08 8.75 -8.44
CA GLN A 62 -12.67 9.64 -9.53
C GLN A 62 -11.70 10.72 -9.05
N ALA A 63 -11.98 11.36 -7.90
CA ALA A 63 -11.10 12.37 -7.32
C ALA A 63 -9.76 11.76 -6.88
N TRP A 64 -9.79 10.60 -6.24
CA TRP A 64 -8.59 9.89 -5.79
C TRP A 64 -7.68 9.48 -6.95
N ARG A 65 -8.23 8.93 -8.04
CA ARG A 65 -7.44 8.52 -9.23
C ARG A 65 -6.66 9.69 -9.87
N ALA A 66 -7.17 10.92 -9.75
CA ALA A 66 -6.49 12.11 -10.25
C ALA A 66 -5.49 12.72 -9.25
N SER A 67 -5.39 12.16 -8.04
CA SER A 67 -4.56 12.72 -6.95
C SER A 67 -3.12 12.20 -6.99
N HIS A 68 -2.20 12.96 -6.39
CA HIS A 68 -0.82 12.50 -6.21
C HIS A 68 -0.70 11.28 -5.28
N HIS A 69 -1.69 10.97 -4.45
CA HIS A 69 -1.71 9.74 -3.65
C HIS A 69 -1.81 8.50 -4.54
N HIS A 70 -2.74 8.50 -5.50
CA HIS A 70 -2.84 7.41 -6.48
C HIS A 70 -1.58 7.34 -7.35
N LEU A 71 -1.04 8.49 -7.75
CA LEU A 71 0.12 8.60 -8.64
C LEU A 71 1.48 8.47 -7.93
N ALA A 72 1.50 8.23 -6.61
CA ALA A 72 2.72 8.22 -5.80
C ALA A 72 3.74 7.17 -6.25
N MET A 73 3.25 6.09 -6.84
CA MET A 73 4.03 5.05 -7.50
C MET A 73 3.17 4.45 -8.61
N GLN A 74 3.78 4.05 -9.73
CA GLN A 74 3.08 3.40 -10.83
C GLN A 74 3.99 2.35 -11.48
N ASP A 75 3.41 1.35 -12.15
CA ASP A 75 4.17 0.52 -13.08
C ASP A 75 4.85 1.40 -14.13
N ALA A 76 6.06 1.05 -14.55
CA ALA A 76 6.78 1.74 -15.62
C ALA A 76 6.18 1.41 -17.00
N ALA A 77 4.93 1.83 -17.21
CA ALA A 77 4.17 1.70 -18.44
C ALA A 77 4.21 2.99 -19.26
N PRO A 78 3.92 2.94 -20.58
CA PRO A 78 4.00 4.11 -21.44
C PRO A 78 3.18 5.33 -21.01
N ALA A 79 2.07 5.13 -20.29
CA ALA A 79 1.25 6.21 -19.79
C ALA A 79 1.79 6.89 -18.52
N ALA A 80 2.73 6.27 -17.81
CA ALA A 80 3.21 6.71 -16.49
C ALA A 80 4.64 7.26 -16.50
N VAL A 81 5.44 6.92 -17.53
CA VAL A 81 6.83 7.37 -17.65
C VAL A 81 6.89 8.78 -18.24
N LEU A 82 7.39 9.72 -17.44
CA LEU A 82 7.57 11.13 -17.83
C LEU A 82 8.93 11.40 -18.49
N GLY A 83 9.95 10.63 -18.13
CA GLY A 83 11.34 10.84 -18.54
C GLY A 83 11.62 10.50 -20.00
N ASP A 84 12.66 11.12 -20.55
CA ASP A 84 13.09 10.87 -21.92
C ASP A 84 13.95 9.59 -22.03
N PHE A 85 13.32 8.50 -22.48
CA PHE A 85 13.98 7.22 -22.76
C PHE A 85 14.29 7.00 -24.26
N ARG A 86 14.46 8.07 -25.04
CA ARG A 86 14.79 7.98 -26.49
C ARG A 86 16.30 7.94 -26.76
N GLY A 87 17.08 7.37 -25.84
CA GLY A 87 18.55 7.35 -25.91
C GLY A 87 19.21 8.55 -25.24
N ALA A 88 18.51 9.24 -24.32
CA ALA A 88 19.09 10.32 -23.54
C ALA A 88 20.24 9.81 -22.67
N THR A 89 21.27 10.65 -22.48
CA THR A 89 22.44 10.32 -21.65
C THR A 89 22.64 11.33 -20.54
N VAL A 90 23.18 10.87 -19.42
CA VAL A 90 23.55 11.68 -18.26
C VAL A 90 24.96 11.28 -17.84
N ALA A 91 25.87 12.24 -17.81
CA ALA A 91 27.22 12.03 -17.28
C ALA A 91 27.30 12.54 -15.84
N TYR A 92 27.77 11.69 -14.94
CA TYR A 92 28.01 12.01 -13.54
C TYR A 92 29.21 11.22 -13.04
N ASP A 93 30.17 11.91 -12.40
CA ASP A 93 31.36 11.33 -11.77
C ASP A 93 32.09 10.25 -12.63
N GLY A 94 32.26 10.52 -13.92
CA GLY A 94 32.93 9.59 -14.85
C GLY A 94 32.08 8.44 -15.37
N VAL A 95 30.83 8.28 -14.90
CA VAL A 95 29.85 7.33 -15.41
C VAL A 95 28.91 8.01 -16.40
N THR A 96 28.68 7.38 -17.56
CA THR A 96 27.65 7.82 -18.51
C THR A 96 26.48 6.86 -18.47
N SER A 97 25.36 7.33 -17.93
CA SER A 97 24.10 6.58 -17.90
C SER A 97 23.29 6.84 -19.16
N THR A 98 22.64 5.82 -19.72
CA THR A 98 21.83 5.93 -20.95
C THR A 98 20.43 5.36 -20.74
N PHE A 99 19.40 6.11 -21.14
CA PHE A 99 17.99 5.76 -20.95
C PHE A 99 17.36 5.34 -22.28
N THR A 100 16.85 4.11 -22.36
CA THR A 100 16.28 3.55 -23.60
C THR A 100 14.92 2.90 -23.39
N ALA A 101 14.07 2.96 -24.41
CA ALA A 101 12.79 2.26 -24.45
C ALA A 101 12.77 1.24 -25.59
N ARG A 102 12.34 0.00 -25.30
CA ARG A 102 12.23 -1.10 -26.26
C ARG A 102 10.98 -1.92 -26.00
N GLY A 103 10.08 -2.01 -26.99
CA GLY A 103 8.86 -2.82 -26.92
C GLY A 103 7.96 -2.46 -25.73
N GLY A 104 7.75 -1.16 -25.47
CA GLY A 104 6.93 -0.66 -24.36
C GLY A 104 7.55 -0.84 -22.96
N ARG A 105 8.82 -1.26 -22.88
CA ARG A 105 9.59 -1.38 -21.64
C ARG A 105 10.72 -0.37 -21.61
N TYR A 106 11.11 0.01 -20.40
CA TYR A 106 12.10 1.06 -20.14
C TYR A 106 13.34 0.48 -19.47
N PHE A 107 14.50 0.99 -19.85
CA PHE A 107 15.80 0.49 -19.42
C PHE A 107 16.76 1.64 -19.15
N VAL A 108 17.66 1.44 -18.20
CA VAL A 108 18.81 2.31 -17.98
C VAL A 108 20.09 1.48 -18.02
N THR A 109 21.07 1.94 -18.80
CA THR A 109 22.44 1.42 -18.73
C THR A 109 23.24 2.35 -17.81
N THR A 110 23.69 1.85 -16.66
CA THR A 110 24.40 2.63 -15.61
C THR A 110 25.30 1.71 -14.79
N ASP A 111 26.13 2.28 -13.90
CA ASP A 111 27.05 1.48 -13.09
C ASP A 111 26.33 0.67 -12.01
N GLY A 112 26.80 -0.56 -11.81
CA GLY A 112 26.22 -1.51 -10.88
C GLY A 112 26.91 -1.54 -9.52
N PRO A 113 26.57 -2.53 -8.67
CA PRO A 113 27.25 -2.75 -7.40
C PRO A 113 28.76 -3.01 -7.53
N ASP A 114 29.22 -3.42 -8.70
CA ASP A 114 30.61 -3.71 -9.08
C ASP A 114 31.31 -2.54 -9.79
N GLY A 115 30.61 -1.41 -10.00
CA GLY A 115 31.11 -0.24 -10.73
C GLY A 115 31.19 -0.41 -12.25
N ALA A 116 30.78 -1.55 -12.79
CA ALA A 116 30.70 -1.76 -14.23
C ALA A 116 29.33 -1.33 -14.78
N LEU A 117 29.27 -0.91 -16.04
CA LEU A 117 28.00 -0.59 -16.69
C LEU A 117 27.20 -1.86 -16.95
N HIS A 118 25.96 -1.88 -16.46
CA HIS A 118 24.98 -2.91 -16.77
C HIS A 118 23.69 -2.25 -17.24
N GLU A 119 22.90 -3.02 -17.96
CA GLU A 119 21.57 -2.60 -18.40
C GLU A 119 20.52 -3.16 -17.44
N TYR A 120 19.72 -2.27 -16.87
CA TYR A 120 18.68 -2.59 -15.90
C TYR A 120 17.29 -2.26 -16.45
N PRO A 121 16.32 -3.19 -16.33
CA PRO A 121 14.93 -2.86 -16.57
C PRO A 121 14.40 -1.93 -15.47
N VAL A 122 13.70 -0.88 -15.87
CA VAL A 122 12.95 -0.02 -14.96
C VAL A 122 11.62 -0.69 -14.67
N ARG A 123 11.33 -0.92 -13.39
CA ARG A 123 10.14 -1.64 -12.94
C ARG A 123 8.97 -0.70 -12.64
N TYR A 124 9.24 0.36 -11.89
CA TYR A 124 8.24 1.32 -11.43
C TYR A 124 8.72 2.76 -11.62
N THR A 125 7.76 3.67 -11.65
CA THR A 125 7.99 5.10 -11.44
C THR A 125 7.60 5.48 -10.02
N LEU A 126 8.28 6.46 -9.45
CA LEU A 126 8.02 7.00 -8.12
C LEU A 126 7.84 8.51 -8.23
N GLY A 127 6.64 9.01 -7.90
CA GLY A 127 6.28 10.42 -8.03
C GLY A 127 5.86 10.86 -9.44
N VAL A 128 5.35 12.10 -9.51
CA VAL A 128 4.89 12.77 -10.74
C VAL A 128 5.24 14.26 -10.82
N ASP A 129 5.22 14.97 -9.69
CA ASP A 129 5.61 16.38 -9.55
C ASP A 129 6.18 16.60 -8.13
N PRO A 130 7.26 17.38 -7.96
CA PRO A 130 8.03 18.09 -8.99
C PRO A 130 9.01 17.20 -9.77
N LEU A 131 9.17 15.94 -9.35
CA LEU A 131 10.13 15.01 -9.93
C LEU A 131 9.53 13.60 -10.06
N GLN A 132 10.12 12.81 -10.96
CA GLN A 132 9.87 11.38 -11.07
C GLN A 132 11.19 10.60 -10.97
N GLN A 133 11.26 9.69 -10.01
CA GLN A 133 12.35 8.71 -9.90
C GLN A 133 11.94 7.37 -10.50
N TYR A 134 12.93 6.53 -10.78
CA TYR A 134 12.74 5.21 -11.40
C TYR A 134 13.29 4.11 -10.50
N LEU A 135 12.50 3.04 -10.35
CA LEU A 135 12.84 1.93 -9.48
C LEU A 135 13.34 0.73 -10.27
N ILE A 136 14.42 0.14 -9.78
CA ILE A 136 15.12 -0.99 -10.39
C ILE A 136 15.16 -2.16 -9.41
N GLU A 137 14.83 -3.35 -9.89
CA GLU A 137 14.97 -4.57 -9.11
C GLU A 137 16.40 -5.12 -9.20
N LEU A 138 16.98 -5.43 -8.04
CA LEU A 138 18.23 -6.15 -7.87
C LEU A 138 17.96 -7.54 -7.27
N ASP A 139 19.04 -8.29 -7.03
CA ASP A 139 18.97 -9.58 -6.36
C ASP A 139 18.36 -9.50 -4.95
N ARG A 140 17.86 -10.64 -4.46
CA ARG A 140 17.28 -10.82 -3.12
C ARG A 140 16.07 -9.93 -2.85
N GLY A 141 15.30 -9.60 -3.89
CA GLY A 141 14.06 -8.82 -3.79
C GLY A 141 14.28 -7.35 -3.46
N ARG A 142 15.52 -6.85 -3.57
CA ARG A 142 15.84 -5.44 -3.36
C ARG A 142 15.31 -4.63 -4.52
N ILE A 143 14.49 -3.64 -4.22
CA ILE A 143 14.11 -2.58 -5.16
C ILE A 143 14.88 -1.32 -4.76
N GLN A 144 15.51 -0.68 -5.72
CA GLN A 144 16.36 0.49 -5.54
C GLN A 144 15.79 1.68 -6.30
N ALA A 145 15.80 2.85 -5.67
CA ALA A 145 15.57 4.11 -6.33
C ALA A 145 16.84 4.58 -7.03
N LEU A 146 16.75 4.86 -8.33
CA LEU A 146 17.87 5.40 -9.09
C LEU A 146 18.18 6.83 -8.62
N SER A 147 19.46 7.16 -8.47
CA SER A 147 19.93 8.50 -8.09
C SER A 147 19.89 9.53 -9.23
N ILE A 148 19.37 9.13 -10.39
CA ILE A 148 19.08 10.00 -11.53
C ILE A 148 17.56 10.09 -11.66
N ALA A 149 17.04 11.30 -11.53
CA ALA A 149 15.62 11.59 -11.56
C ALA A 149 15.27 12.45 -12.78
N TRP A 150 13.99 12.43 -13.14
CA TRP A 150 13.41 13.33 -14.12
C TRP A 150 12.81 14.55 -13.41
N ASP A 151 13.25 15.74 -13.82
CA ASP A 151 12.65 17.02 -13.43
C ASP A 151 11.34 17.17 -14.20
N ALA A 152 10.21 17.01 -13.51
CA ALA A 152 8.88 16.98 -14.11
C ALA A 152 8.29 18.39 -14.28
N TRP A 153 8.98 19.44 -13.83
CA TRP A 153 8.51 20.80 -14.02
C TRP A 153 8.35 21.16 -15.50
N PRO A 154 7.48 22.14 -15.80
CA PRO A 154 7.36 22.66 -17.16
C PRO A 154 8.70 23.15 -17.72
N GLN A 155 8.92 22.92 -19.01
CA GLN A 155 10.17 23.28 -19.69
C GLN A 155 10.50 24.78 -19.55
N GLN A 156 9.50 25.66 -19.53
CA GLN A 156 9.70 27.10 -19.35
C GLN A 156 10.23 27.50 -17.96
N LEU A 157 10.13 26.60 -16.97
CA LEU A 157 10.74 26.75 -15.64
C LEU A 157 12.08 26.01 -15.52
N GLY A 158 12.58 25.48 -16.65
CA GLY A 158 13.84 24.73 -16.71
C GLY A 158 13.69 23.23 -16.49
N GLY A 159 12.48 22.69 -16.29
CA GLY A 159 12.25 21.26 -16.12
C GLY A 159 12.33 20.46 -17.43
N GLN A 160 11.73 19.27 -17.42
CA GLN A 160 11.78 18.29 -18.52
C GLN A 160 13.21 17.85 -18.86
N ARG A 161 13.98 17.49 -17.85
CA ARG A 161 15.39 17.07 -17.98
C ARG A 161 15.77 16.01 -16.95
N TRP A 162 16.80 15.24 -17.28
CA TRP A 162 17.44 14.35 -16.33
C TRP A 162 18.43 15.11 -15.45
N TYR A 163 18.50 14.75 -14.16
CA TYR A 163 19.50 15.28 -13.23
C TYR A 163 19.89 14.24 -12.18
N HIS A 164 21.11 14.36 -11.65
CA HIS A 164 21.56 13.55 -10.52
C HIS A 164 21.14 14.20 -9.20
N LEU A 165 20.64 13.40 -8.25
CA LEU A 165 20.14 13.88 -6.95
C LEU A 165 21.23 14.42 -6.03
N TYR A 166 22.48 14.04 -6.29
CA TYR A 166 23.66 14.46 -5.53
C TYR A 166 24.60 15.28 -6.42
N PRO A 167 24.20 16.46 -6.91
CA PRO A 167 25.04 17.27 -7.78
C PRO A 167 26.27 17.77 -7.02
N GLY A 168 27.46 17.62 -7.62
CA GLY A 168 28.73 18.10 -7.03
C GLY A 168 29.35 17.19 -5.96
N GLU A 169 28.62 16.18 -5.50
CA GLU A 169 29.16 15.11 -4.65
C GLU A 169 29.89 14.06 -5.50
N ASN A 170 30.83 13.32 -4.91
CA ASN A 170 31.48 12.15 -5.54
C ASN A 170 30.82 10.87 -5.01
N VAL A 171 29.71 10.47 -5.61
CA VAL A 171 28.97 9.26 -5.23
C VAL A 171 29.34 8.13 -6.20
N ASP A 172 30.44 7.45 -5.93
CA ASP A 172 30.87 6.27 -6.69
C ASP A 172 30.13 4.99 -6.23
N HIS A 173 30.30 3.89 -6.97
CA HIS A 173 29.66 2.60 -6.65
C HIS A 173 29.90 2.07 -5.22
N ARG A 174 30.93 2.55 -4.50
CA ARG A 174 31.28 2.16 -3.12
C ARG A 174 30.62 3.06 -2.07
N ASP A 175 30.20 4.26 -2.45
CA ASP A 175 29.59 5.24 -1.57
C ASP A 175 28.22 4.78 -1.05
N VAL A 176 27.88 5.15 0.19
CA VAL A 176 26.63 4.77 0.86
C VAL A 176 25.38 5.36 0.21
N LEU A 177 25.50 6.46 -0.53
CA LEU A 177 24.44 7.14 -1.27
C LEU A 177 24.24 6.58 -2.68
N HIS A 178 25.14 5.71 -3.15
CA HIS A 178 24.99 5.09 -4.46
C HIS A 178 23.69 4.28 -4.56
N TRP A 179 23.05 4.31 -5.73
CA TRP A 179 21.71 3.75 -5.97
C TRP A 179 21.60 2.26 -5.62
N THR A 180 22.70 1.52 -5.62
CA THR A 180 22.72 0.10 -5.26
C THR A 180 22.86 -0.18 -3.75
N ARG A 181 23.05 0.84 -2.92
CA ARG A 181 23.26 0.72 -1.46
C ARG A 181 21.96 0.81 -0.66
N ARG A 182 22.08 0.76 0.66
CA ARG A 182 20.94 0.70 1.59
C ARG A 182 20.16 2.01 1.62
N SER A 183 20.84 3.15 1.49
CA SER A 183 20.21 4.48 1.56
C SER A 183 19.20 4.73 0.45
N GLN A 184 19.25 3.95 -0.64
CA GLN A 184 18.36 4.07 -1.81
C GLN A 184 17.34 2.93 -1.90
N ASN A 185 17.24 2.09 -0.86
CA ASN A 185 16.42 0.90 -0.91
C ASN A 185 14.94 1.19 -0.61
N TRP A 186 14.15 1.12 -1.68
CA TRP A 186 12.72 1.37 -1.69
C TRP A 186 11.96 0.52 -0.66
N ASN A 187 12.32 -0.77 -0.49
CA ASN A 187 11.56 -1.70 0.36
C ASN A 187 11.38 -1.23 1.81
N HIS A 188 12.36 -0.52 2.37
CA HIS A 188 12.28 -0.05 3.76
C HIS A 188 12.19 1.48 3.90
N MET A 189 12.56 2.23 2.85
CA MET A 189 12.54 3.68 2.87
C MET A 189 11.24 4.26 2.33
N CYS A 190 10.65 3.65 1.30
CA CYS A 190 9.61 4.30 0.49
C CYS A 190 8.31 3.49 0.44
N ALA A 191 8.40 2.16 0.41
CA ALA A 191 7.26 1.30 0.07
C ALA A 191 6.04 1.48 0.97
N GLU A 192 6.24 1.68 2.28
CA GLU A 192 5.14 1.91 3.24
C GLU A 192 4.29 3.13 2.88
N CYS A 193 4.89 4.18 2.31
CA CYS A 193 4.21 5.43 2.01
C CYS A 193 3.74 5.53 0.54
N HIS A 194 4.12 4.57 -0.30
CA HIS A 194 3.89 4.61 -1.74
C HIS A 194 3.14 3.36 -2.26
N THR A 195 2.70 2.48 -1.37
CA THR A 195 1.88 1.30 -1.69
C THR A 195 0.87 1.04 -0.60
N THR A 196 -0.21 0.33 -0.92
CA THR A 196 -1.27 -0.02 0.02
C THR A 196 -1.17 -1.46 0.51
N GLY A 197 -1.37 -1.65 1.81
CA GLY A 197 -1.31 -2.97 2.44
C GLY A 197 0.08 -3.60 2.36
N PHE A 198 1.13 -2.77 2.51
CA PHE A 198 2.51 -3.20 2.41
C PHE A 198 2.94 -4.11 3.56
N ALA A 199 3.60 -5.21 3.20
CA ALA A 199 4.32 -6.11 4.09
C ALA A 199 5.77 -6.22 3.61
N LYS A 200 6.73 -5.83 4.44
CA LYS A 200 8.15 -5.75 4.05
C LYS A 200 8.75 -7.15 3.93
N ASN A 201 8.39 -8.04 4.85
CA ASN A 201 8.83 -9.45 4.90
C ASN A 201 10.35 -9.58 4.71
N TYR A 202 11.12 -8.78 5.46
CA TYR A 202 12.58 -8.82 5.42
C TYR A 202 13.11 -9.94 6.29
N ASP A 203 14.02 -10.72 5.73
CA ASP A 203 14.71 -11.81 6.38
C ASP A 203 16.13 -11.35 6.78
N PRO A 204 16.44 -11.14 8.07
CA PRO A 204 17.74 -10.62 8.48
C PRO A 204 18.89 -11.63 8.31
N GLU A 205 18.59 -12.94 8.34
CA GLU A 205 19.61 -13.99 8.19
C GLU A 205 20.07 -14.08 6.74
N THR A 206 19.13 -14.15 5.81
CA THR A 206 19.44 -14.25 4.37
C THR A 206 19.60 -12.89 3.70
N ARG A 207 19.25 -11.80 4.39
CA ARG A 207 19.21 -10.41 3.89
C ARG A 207 18.37 -10.27 2.63
N THR A 208 17.18 -10.86 2.66
CA THR A 208 16.27 -10.95 1.52
C THR A 208 14.97 -10.23 1.82
N TYR A 209 14.46 -9.49 0.84
CA TYR A 209 13.10 -8.94 0.89
C TYR A 209 12.13 -9.88 0.15
N ARG A 210 11.01 -10.19 0.79
CA ARG A 210 9.85 -10.85 0.17
C ARG A 210 8.64 -9.93 0.20
N SER A 211 8.88 -8.66 -0.12
CA SER A 211 7.90 -7.61 0.04
C SER A 211 6.65 -7.85 -0.79
N ARG A 212 5.49 -7.53 -0.24
CA ARG A 212 4.19 -7.63 -0.89
C ARG A 212 3.38 -6.38 -0.58
N PHE A 213 2.51 -6.00 -1.49
CA PHE A 213 1.50 -4.98 -1.30
C PHE A 213 0.24 -5.42 -2.03
N VAL A 214 -0.90 -4.87 -1.64
CA VAL A 214 -2.21 -5.17 -2.25
C VAL A 214 -2.46 -4.30 -3.47
N GLU A 215 -1.96 -3.07 -3.43
CA GLU A 215 -2.17 -2.07 -4.47
C GLU A 215 -0.95 -1.14 -4.59
N ILE A 216 -0.66 -0.72 -5.83
CA ILE A 216 0.39 0.27 -6.13
C ILE A 216 -0.18 1.67 -5.85
N GLY A 217 0.63 2.55 -5.25
CA GLY A 217 0.19 3.89 -4.84
C GLY A 217 -0.50 3.89 -3.48
N VAL A 218 -0.92 5.08 -3.03
CA VAL A 218 -1.65 5.26 -1.76
C VAL A 218 -3.14 5.19 -2.04
N GLY A 219 -3.71 4.01 -1.82
CA GLY A 219 -5.11 3.66 -2.01
C GLY A 219 -6.02 4.04 -0.84
N CYS A 220 -7.32 3.75 -0.99
CA CYS A 220 -8.35 4.09 0.00
C CYS A 220 -8.03 3.51 1.39
N GLU A 221 -7.53 2.29 1.43
CA GLU A 221 -7.35 1.52 2.66
C GLU A 221 -6.10 1.91 3.46
N ASP A 222 -5.19 2.71 2.91
CA ASP A 222 -4.09 3.31 3.69
C ASP A 222 -4.60 4.39 4.65
N CYS A 223 -5.67 5.09 4.27
CA CYS A 223 -6.33 6.09 5.10
C CYS A 223 -7.45 5.49 5.94
N HIS A 224 -8.22 4.55 5.38
CA HIS A 224 -9.43 4.03 6.01
C HIS A 224 -9.25 2.69 6.75
N GLY A 225 -8.12 2.01 6.53
CA GLY A 225 -7.90 0.64 7.01
C GLY A 225 -8.55 -0.44 6.13
N PRO A 226 -8.36 -1.72 6.48
CA PRO A 226 -8.84 -2.86 5.69
C PRO A 226 -10.37 -2.89 5.56
N GLY A 227 -10.85 -2.90 4.32
CA GLY A 227 -12.25 -2.71 3.94
C GLY A 227 -13.07 -3.99 3.76
N SER A 228 -12.48 -5.19 3.83
CA SER A 228 -13.18 -6.46 3.59
C SER A 228 -14.51 -6.64 4.34
N GLN A 229 -14.57 -6.25 5.61
CA GLN A 229 -15.81 -6.33 6.39
C GLN A 229 -16.84 -5.29 5.98
N HIS A 230 -16.39 -4.09 5.61
CA HIS A 230 -17.24 -3.02 5.09
C HIS A 230 -17.90 -3.47 3.78
N VAL A 231 -17.09 -3.94 2.83
CA VAL A 231 -17.53 -4.45 1.52
C VAL A 231 -18.50 -5.62 1.68
N ALA A 232 -18.13 -6.65 2.47
CA ALA A 232 -18.97 -7.83 2.68
C ALA A 232 -20.33 -7.51 3.33
N SER A 233 -20.42 -6.40 4.08
CA SER A 233 -21.65 -5.93 4.71
C SER A 233 -22.45 -4.95 3.86
N ASN A 234 -22.01 -4.66 2.64
CA ASN A 234 -22.55 -3.61 1.78
C ASN A 234 -22.66 -2.25 2.52
N GLY A 235 -21.61 -1.90 3.25
CA GLY A 235 -21.51 -0.65 4.00
C GLY A 235 -22.21 -0.61 5.36
N ALA A 236 -22.92 -1.66 5.77
CA ALA A 236 -23.57 -1.69 7.10
C ALA A 236 -22.55 -1.66 8.27
N ARG A 237 -21.33 -2.16 8.06
CA ARG A 237 -20.19 -1.96 8.95
C ARG A 237 -19.34 -0.81 8.46
N GLY A 238 -18.92 0.08 9.36
CA GLY A 238 -17.99 1.16 9.04
C GLY A 238 -16.57 0.66 8.76
N LEU A 239 -15.73 1.57 8.27
CA LEU A 239 -14.29 1.34 8.14
C LEU A 239 -13.58 1.51 9.50
N PRO A 240 -12.43 0.85 9.70
CA PRO A 240 -11.64 0.98 10.93
C PRO A 240 -11.26 2.43 11.26
N VAL A 241 -10.99 3.25 10.25
CA VAL A 241 -10.62 4.66 10.41
C VAL A 241 -11.66 5.56 9.76
N ARG A 242 -12.17 6.50 10.56
CA ARG A 242 -13.11 7.53 10.14
C ARG A 242 -12.42 8.89 10.22
N LEU A 243 -12.39 9.60 9.09
CA LEU A 243 -11.83 10.94 8.97
C LEU A 243 -12.95 11.98 9.10
N ASP A 244 -13.60 12.03 10.28
CA ASP A 244 -14.73 12.91 10.55
C ASP A 244 -14.45 13.99 11.60
N GLU A 245 -13.18 14.16 12.01
CA GLU A 245 -12.75 15.17 12.98
C GLU A 245 -13.07 16.60 12.54
N ARG A 246 -13.10 16.84 11.22
CA ARG A 246 -13.42 18.15 10.63
C ARG A 246 -14.92 18.41 10.44
N ARG A 247 -15.79 17.44 10.74
CA ARG A 247 -17.23 17.61 10.55
C ARG A 247 -17.76 18.74 11.44
N GLY A 248 -18.28 19.79 10.82
CA GLY A 248 -18.80 20.96 11.53
C GLY A 248 -17.71 21.88 12.11
N ILE A 249 -16.44 21.70 11.74
CA ILE A 249 -15.34 22.57 12.14
C ILE A 249 -15.10 23.65 11.09
N GLU A 250 -15.28 24.90 11.49
CA GLU A 250 -14.85 26.08 10.75
C GLU A 250 -13.48 26.56 11.24
N TRP A 251 -12.67 27.09 10.31
CA TRP A 251 -11.46 27.84 10.61
C TRP A 251 -11.74 29.33 10.50
N ARG A 252 -11.49 30.07 11.59
CA ARG A 252 -11.72 31.52 11.68
C ARG A 252 -10.39 32.21 11.90
N ARG A 253 -10.24 33.43 11.37
CA ARG A 253 -9.08 34.26 11.67
C ARG A 253 -9.27 34.89 13.04
N ASP A 254 -8.37 34.63 13.97
CA ASP A 254 -8.35 35.28 15.28
C ASP A 254 -8.16 36.80 15.09
N PRO A 255 -9.05 37.67 15.62
CA PRO A 255 -8.98 39.10 15.37
C PRO A 255 -7.75 39.81 15.97
N ALA A 256 -7.13 39.24 17.01
CA ALA A 256 -6.02 39.85 17.73
C ALA A 256 -4.65 39.41 17.17
N THR A 257 -4.52 38.12 16.85
CA THR A 257 -3.27 37.51 16.36
C THR A 257 -3.23 37.35 14.85
N HIS A 258 -4.38 37.48 14.18
CA HIS A 258 -4.57 37.14 12.77
C HIS A 258 -4.26 35.67 12.42
N HIS A 259 -4.05 34.80 13.41
CA HIS A 259 -3.77 33.38 13.20
C HIS A 259 -5.06 32.59 12.93
N PRO A 260 -4.99 31.48 12.18
CA PRO A 260 -6.13 30.60 11.98
C PRO A 260 -6.46 29.86 13.30
N GLN A 261 -7.72 29.89 13.69
CA GLN A 261 -8.25 29.25 14.90
C GLN A 261 -9.41 28.31 14.53
N ARG A 262 -9.40 27.10 15.10
CA ARG A 262 -10.54 26.17 14.99
C ARG A 262 -11.70 26.69 15.83
N SER A 263 -12.91 26.61 15.28
CA SER A 263 -14.17 26.94 15.96
C SER A 263 -14.45 26.09 17.20
N ALA A 264 -13.88 24.89 17.29
CA ALA A 264 -13.86 24.07 18.49
C ALA A 264 -12.48 23.41 18.68
N PRO A 265 -12.06 23.16 19.95
CA PRO A 265 -10.84 22.41 20.23
C PRO A 265 -10.85 21.03 19.58
N ARG A 266 -9.67 20.53 19.21
CA ARG A 266 -9.50 19.17 18.70
C ARG A 266 -9.80 18.15 19.80
N ALA A 267 -10.60 17.14 19.49
CA ALA A 267 -10.97 16.06 20.41
C ALA A 267 -10.17 14.77 20.23
N THR A 268 -9.65 14.51 19.02
CA THR A 268 -8.94 13.27 18.64
C THR A 268 -7.67 13.58 17.89
N THR A 269 -6.83 12.58 17.61
CA THR A 269 -5.66 12.71 16.72
C THR A 269 -5.74 11.81 15.50
N THR A 270 -6.87 11.14 15.25
CA THR A 270 -7.03 10.12 14.20
C THR A 270 -6.57 10.60 12.82
N GLU A 271 -6.96 11.80 12.38
CA GLU A 271 -6.50 12.33 11.09
C GLU A 271 -4.98 12.58 11.09
N ILE A 272 -4.44 13.13 12.18
CA ILE A 272 -3.00 13.39 12.32
C ILE A 272 -2.23 12.06 12.29
N ASP A 273 -2.65 11.08 13.08
CA ASP A 273 -2.02 9.76 13.17
C ASP A 273 -2.10 9.00 11.85
N THR A 274 -3.15 9.19 11.06
CA THR A 274 -3.30 8.59 9.73
C THR A 274 -2.31 9.21 8.75
N CYS A 275 -2.27 10.55 8.66
CA CYS A 275 -1.43 11.26 7.69
C CYS A 275 0.05 11.20 8.05
N ALA A 276 0.40 11.29 9.34
CA ALA A 276 1.78 11.40 9.81
C ALA A 276 2.60 10.11 9.59
N ARG A 277 1.96 8.96 9.32
CA ARG A 277 2.69 7.74 8.93
C ARG A 277 3.56 7.97 7.69
N CYS A 278 3.10 8.85 6.80
CA CYS A 278 3.79 9.22 5.57
C CYS A 278 4.34 10.65 5.63
N HIS A 279 3.54 11.61 6.09
CA HIS A 279 3.89 13.03 6.11
C HIS A 279 4.54 13.46 7.43
N ALA A 280 5.63 12.80 7.79
CA ALA A 280 6.47 13.20 8.90
C ALA A 280 7.90 12.72 8.69
N ARG A 281 8.87 13.50 9.17
CA ARG A 281 10.23 13.00 9.39
C ARG A 281 10.20 12.01 10.55
N ARG A 282 10.47 10.73 10.28
CA ARG A 282 10.23 9.64 11.24
C ARG A 282 11.02 8.38 10.90
N SER A 283 11.24 7.53 11.90
CA SER A 283 11.76 6.17 11.70
C SER A 283 10.68 5.14 11.98
N GLN A 284 10.60 4.09 11.16
CA GLN A 284 9.71 2.96 11.40
C GLN A 284 10.36 2.00 12.42
N LEU A 285 9.62 1.66 13.47
CA LEU A 285 10.04 0.74 14.55
C LEU A 285 9.49 -0.68 14.32
N ALA A 286 8.27 -0.78 13.81
CA ALA A 286 7.59 -2.03 13.53
C ALA A 286 6.79 -1.94 12.23
N GLU A 287 6.53 -3.07 11.60
CA GLU A 287 5.59 -3.14 10.48
C GLU A 287 4.15 -2.85 10.97
N GLN A 288 3.31 -2.38 10.04
CA GLN A 288 2.03 -1.72 10.28
C GLN A 288 1.19 -2.31 11.42
N PRO A 289 0.72 -1.48 12.37
CA PRO A 289 -0.25 -1.92 13.36
C PRO A 289 -1.65 -1.94 12.71
N PRO A 290 -2.67 -2.51 13.37
CA PRO A 290 -4.06 -2.30 13.00
C PRO A 290 -4.37 -0.80 12.74
N ALA A 291 -5.19 -0.53 11.73
CA ALA A 291 -5.58 0.82 11.36
C ALA A 291 -6.22 1.58 12.54
N GLY A 292 -5.97 2.90 12.63
CA GLY A 292 -6.56 3.76 13.67
C GLY A 292 -5.77 3.87 14.98
N GLN A 293 -4.60 3.24 15.07
CA GLN A 293 -3.68 3.42 16.20
C GLN A 293 -2.82 4.67 16.06
N THR A 294 -2.33 5.17 17.19
CA THR A 294 -1.43 6.33 17.23
C THR A 294 -0.12 6.02 16.50
N ILE A 295 0.47 7.03 15.89
CA ILE A 295 1.71 6.85 15.12
C ILE A 295 2.87 6.32 15.99
N SER A 296 2.88 6.64 17.28
CA SER A 296 3.97 6.27 18.20
C SER A 296 4.02 4.76 18.51
N GLU A 297 3.00 3.99 18.15
CA GLU A 297 3.00 2.53 18.29
C GLU A 297 3.96 1.85 17.29
N THR A 298 4.17 2.46 16.12
CA THR A 298 5.00 1.84 15.06
C THR A 298 6.06 2.74 14.48
N HIS A 299 6.03 4.03 14.77
CA HIS A 299 7.01 4.98 14.28
C HIS A 299 7.51 5.86 15.41
N ARG A 300 8.75 6.32 15.25
CA ARG A 300 9.35 7.35 16.09
C ARG A 300 9.44 8.63 15.26
N PRO A 301 8.54 9.62 15.47
CA PRO A 301 8.69 10.94 14.88
C PRO A 301 10.00 11.59 15.32
N ALA A 302 10.63 12.35 14.42
CA ALA A 302 11.74 13.22 14.77
C ALA A 302 11.23 14.35 15.67
N LEU A 303 12.07 14.77 16.61
CA LEU A 303 11.80 15.95 17.43
C LEU A 303 12.19 17.22 16.65
N LEU A 304 11.65 18.37 17.06
CA LEU A 304 11.99 19.69 16.52
C LEU A 304 13.42 20.09 16.93
N GLU A 305 14.41 19.44 16.32
CA GLU A 305 15.82 19.62 16.59
C GLU A 305 16.47 20.55 15.54
N PRO A 306 17.42 21.42 15.95
CA PRO A 306 18.19 22.23 15.01
C PRO A 306 18.84 21.38 13.91
N GLY A 307 18.71 21.81 12.66
CA GLY A 307 19.22 21.09 11.50
C GLY A 307 18.24 20.13 10.84
N LEU A 308 17.10 19.82 11.49
CA LEU A 308 16.04 19.02 10.87
C LEU A 308 14.81 19.84 10.46
N TYR A 309 14.63 21.02 11.08
CA TYR A 309 13.49 21.90 10.88
C TYR A 309 13.95 23.36 10.76
N GLU A 310 13.19 24.12 9.97
CA GLU A 310 13.22 25.58 9.97
C GLU A 310 12.60 26.14 11.26
N ALA A 311 12.86 27.42 11.55
CA ALA A 311 12.38 28.08 12.77
C ALA A 311 10.83 28.16 12.87
N ASP A 312 10.14 28.05 11.74
CA ASP A 312 8.68 28.01 11.64
C ASP A 312 8.11 26.57 11.68
N GLY A 313 8.96 25.56 11.82
CA GLY A 313 8.58 24.15 11.93
C GLY A 313 8.43 23.42 10.60
N GLN A 314 8.74 24.05 9.45
CA GLN A 314 8.86 23.33 8.18
C GLN A 314 10.03 22.33 8.25
N ILE A 315 9.89 21.16 7.63
CA ILE A 315 10.98 20.19 7.55
C ILE A 315 12.06 20.78 6.63
N ARG A 316 13.30 20.75 7.09
CA ARG A 316 14.45 21.20 6.32
C ARG A 316 14.97 20.04 5.48
N ASP A 317 15.35 20.35 4.24
CA ASP A 317 15.86 19.40 3.22
C ASP A 317 14.83 18.37 2.72
N GLU A 318 13.52 18.66 2.84
CA GLU A 318 12.40 17.94 2.19
C GLU A 318 11.60 18.87 1.25
#